data_AF-A0A952S4A6-F1
#
_entry.id   AF-A0A952S4A6-F1
#
_cell.length_a   1.000
_cell.length_b   1.000
_cell.length_c   1.000
_cell.angle_alpha   90.00
_cell.angle_beta   90.00
_cell.angle_gamma   90.00
#
_symmetry.space_group_name_H-M   'P 1'
#
loop_
_entity.id
_entity.type
_entity.pdbx_description
1 polymer ?
#
loop_
_entity_poly.entity_id
_entity_poly.type
_entity_poly.pdbx_seq_one_letter_code
_entity_poly.pdbx_strand_id
1 'polypeptide(L)'
;MTDVTTEETVDNIPEAFDPPPIDSKYRMIILAAQRSKQLQRGAVSRVDIDIRKNKATRVAMRELAEGKVNFSFTDQADSDAASENSSEQ
;
A
#
# COMPACT_ATOMS: atom_id res chain seq x y z
N MET A 1 40.99 11.49 21.99
CA MET A 1 40.52 12.27 20.83
C MET A 1 39.17 11.67 20.47
N THR A 2 38.10 12.33 20.91
CA THR A 2 36.66 12.15 20.57
C THR A 2 36.14 10.74 20.24
N ASP A 3 35.44 10.16 21.22
CA ASP A 3 34.24 9.36 20.99
C ASP A 3 33.33 10.10 20.00
N VAL A 4 33.06 9.49 18.85
CA VAL A 4 31.96 9.90 17.96
C VAL A 4 30.95 8.77 18.02
N THR A 5 30.02 8.94 18.96
CA THR A 5 28.68 8.35 18.92
C THR A 5 27.99 8.88 17.67
N THR A 6 27.91 8.07 16.61
CA THR A 6 26.99 8.36 15.51
C THR A 6 25.66 7.72 15.85
N GLU A 7 24.72 8.62 16.08
CA GLU A 7 23.32 8.43 16.43
C GLU A 7 22.58 7.55 15.42
N GLU A 8 21.86 6.58 15.98
CA GLU A 8 20.54 6.10 15.57
C GLU A 8 20.18 6.26 14.09
N THR A 9 20.64 5.32 13.26
CA THR A 9 19.81 4.88 12.14
C THR A 9 18.65 4.10 12.74
N VAL A 10 17.54 4.80 13.02
CA VAL A 10 16.23 4.16 13.22
C VAL A 10 15.99 3.39 11.93
N ASP A 11 16.30 2.09 11.99
CA ASP A 11 16.09 1.16 10.89
C ASP A 11 14.66 1.37 10.42
N ASN A 12 14.55 1.92 9.22
CA ASN A 12 13.32 1.98 8.46
C ASN A 12 13.01 0.53 8.11
N ILE A 13 12.50 -0.22 9.09
CA ILE A 13 11.93 -1.53 8.88
C ILE A 13 10.82 -1.26 7.89
N PRO A 14 10.88 -1.76 6.64
CA PRO A 14 9.70 -1.77 5.81
C PRO A 14 8.76 -2.72 6.56
N GLU A 15 7.83 -2.16 7.34
CA GLU A 15 6.69 -2.93 7.83
C GLU A 15 6.18 -3.68 6.61
N ALA A 16 6.32 -5.00 6.66
CA ALA A 16 5.86 -5.88 5.61
C ALA A 16 4.33 -5.79 5.65
N PHE A 17 3.80 -4.77 4.99
CA PHE A 17 2.37 -4.60 4.85
C PHE A 17 1.89 -5.69 3.90
N ASP A 18 1.05 -6.56 4.41
CA ASP A 18 0.31 -7.54 3.62
C ASP A 18 -1.05 -6.93 3.28
N PRO A 19 -1.18 -6.16 2.17
CA PRO A 19 -2.45 -5.59 1.80
C PRO A 19 -3.47 -6.72 1.55
N PRO A 20 -4.75 -6.51 1.89
CA PRO A 20 -5.76 -7.54 1.71
C PRO A 20 -5.87 -7.95 0.23
N PRO A 21 -6.19 -9.23 -0.04
CA PRO A 21 -6.31 -9.70 -1.41
C PRO A 21 -7.42 -8.95 -2.16
N ILE A 22 -7.15 -8.59 -3.42
CA ILE A 22 -8.13 -7.94 -4.29
C ILE A 22 -9.00 -9.03 -4.93
N ASP A 23 -10.21 -9.20 -4.43
CA ASP A 23 -11.19 -10.20 -4.86
C ASP A 23 -11.89 -9.86 -6.19
N SER A 24 -11.98 -8.58 -6.56
CA SER A 24 -12.77 -8.10 -7.70
C SER A 24 -11.94 -7.32 -8.72
N LYS A 25 -12.15 -7.63 -10.02
CA LYS A 25 -11.58 -6.88 -11.15
C LYS A 25 -11.90 -5.38 -11.08
N TYR A 26 -13.09 -5.02 -10.59
CA TYR A 26 -13.50 -3.62 -10.46
C TYR A 26 -12.74 -2.91 -9.35
N ARG A 27 -12.52 -3.58 -8.20
CA ARG A 27 -11.73 -3.04 -7.09
C ARG A 27 -10.28 -2.79 -7.53
N MET A 28 -9.70 -3.71 -8.29
CA MET A 28 -8.37 -3.53 -8.89
C MET A 28 -8.30 -2.27 -9.77
N ILE A 29 -9.29 -2.06 -10.64
CA ILE A 29 -9.33 -0.89 -11.54
C ILE A 29 -9.43 0.41 -10.74
N ILE A 30 -10.30 0.45 -9.71
CA ILE A 30 -10.49 1.64 -8.88
C ILE A 30 -9.21 1.95 -8.10
N LEU A 31 -8.59 0.96 -7.47
CA LEU A 31 -7.32 1.12 -6.75
C LEU A 31 -6.20 1.58 -7.68
N ALA A 32 -6.07 0.97 -8.86
CA ALA A 32 -5.08 1.36 -9.85
C ALA A 32 -5.30 2.80 -10.34
N ALA A 33 -6.55 3.22 -10.56
CA ALA A 33 -6.89 4.58 -10.95
C ALA A 33 -6.56 5.59 -9.85
N GLN A 34 -6.93 5.30 -8.61
CA GLN A 34 -6.61 6.14 -7.45
C GLN A 34 -5.10 6.29 -7.27
N ARG A 35 -4.36 5.18 -7.33
CA ARG A 35 -2.90 5.20 -7.21
C ARG A 35 -2.23 5.93 -8.38
N SER A 36 -2.73 5.74 -9.61
CA SER A 36 -2.27 6.51 -10.78
C SER A 36 -2.44 8.01 -10.60
N LYS A 37 -3.53 8.46 -9.95
CA LYS A 37 -3.77 9.87 -9.64
C LYS A 37 -2.75 10.40 -8.62
N GLN A 38 -2.34 9.59 -7.65
CA GLN A 38 -1.29 9.96 -6.69
C GLN A 38 0.07 10.11 -7.41
N LEU A 39 0.45 9.15 -8.26
CA LEU A 39 1.70 9.20 -9.01
C LEU A 39 1.76 10.43 -9.95
N GLN A 40 0.65 10.77 -10.61
CA GLN A 40 0.56 11.98 -11.43
C GLN A 40 0.70 13.28 -10.63
N ARG A 41 0.37 13.26 -9.33
CA ARG A 41 0.55 14.39 -8.41
C ARG A 41 1.97 14.47 -7.81
N GLY A 42 2.88 13.61 -8.25
CA GLY A 42 4.26 13.59 -7.76
C GLY A 42 4.49 12.66 -6.57
N ALA A 43 3.57 11.74 -6.27
CA ALA A 43 3.85 10.70 -5.28
C ALA A 43 5.02 9.82 -5.72
N VAL A 44 5.81 9.37 -4.76
CA VAL A 44 6.97 8.48 -4.99
C VAL A 44 6.47 7.08 -5.35
N SER A 45 7.08 6.49 -6.38
CA SER A 45 6.90 5.09 -6.77
C SER A 45 7.57 4.20 -5.73
N ARG A 46 6.87 3.15 -5.29
CA ARG A 46 7.38 2.13 -4.37
C ARG A 46 8.03 0.96 -5.11
N VAL A 47 7.99 0.97 -6.44
CA VAL A 47 8.66 0.01 -7.32
C VAL A 47 9.83 0.68 -8.02
N ASP A 48 10.82 -0.13 -8.41
CA ASP A 48 11.98 0.29 -9.19
C ASP A 48 11.59 0.52 -10.67
N ILE A 49 10.74 1.52 -10.87
CA ILE A 49 10.29 1.98 -12.18
C ILE A 49 10.27 3.49 -12.16
N ASP A 50 10.92 4.08 -13.15
CA ASP A 50 10.89 5.53 -13.35
C ASP A 50 9.50 5.95 -13.89
N ILE A 51 8.79 6.75 -13.09
CA ILE A 51 7.47 7.32 -13.41
C ILE A 51 7.57 8.26 -14.61
N ARG A 52 8.71 8.92 -14.86
CA ARG A 52 8.86 9.84 -16.00
C ARG A 52 8.93 9.10 -17.33
N LYS A 53 9.36 7.84 -17.31
CA LYS A 53 9.54 7.00 -18.50
C LYS A 53 8.37 6.05 -18.75
N ASN A 54 7.46 5.91 -17.79
CA ASN A 54 6.36 4.95 -17.86
C ASN A 54 5.02 5.62 -17.55
N LYS A 55 3.94 5.08 -18.11
CA LYS A 55 2.59 5.57 -17.79
C LYS A 55 2.30 5.32 -16.30
N ALA A 56 1.76 6.31 -15.61
CA ALA A 56 1.40 6.21 -14.18
C ALA A 56 0.54 4.97 -13.88
N THR A 57 -0.39 4.63 -14.77
CA THR A 57 -1.23 3.43 -14.65
C THR A 57 -0.44 2.13 -14.72
N ARG A 58 0.64 2.08 -15.50
CA ARG A 58 1.52 0.89 -15.57
C ARG A 58 2.31 0.72 -14.28
N VAL A 59 2.78 1.83 -13.70
CA VAL A 59 3.46 1.83 -12.40
C VAL A 59 2.50 1.39 -11.30
N ALA A 60 1.30 1.97 -11.21
CA ALA A 60 0.29 1.61 -10.23
C ALA A 60 -0.12 0.12 -10.28
N MET A 61 -0.33 -0.42 -11.48
CA MET A 61 -0.64 -1.84 -11.67
C MET A 61 0.48 -2.75 -11.16
N ARG A 62 1.75 -2.35 -11.36
CA ARG A 62 2.90 -3.12 -10.88
C ARG A 62 3.09 -2.98 -9.37
N GLU A 63 2.87 -1.81 -8.79
CA GLU A 63 2.86 -1.65 -7.34
C GLU A 63 1.79 -2.51 -6.68
N LEU A 64 0.60 -2.62 -7.27
CA LEU A 64 -0.47 -3.49 -6.79
C LEU A 64 -0.10 -4.97 -6.92
N ALA A 65 0.51 -5.38 -8.04
CA ALA A 65 0.95 -6.75 -8.25
C ALA A 65 2.09 -7.18 -7.31
N GLU A 66 2.96 -6.24 -6.91
CA GLU A 66 4.03 -6.47 -5.94
C GLU A 66 3.57 -6.29 -4.48
N GLY A 67 2.29 -6.01 -4.24
CA GLY A 67 1.74 -5.82 -2.88
C GLY A 67 2.25 -4.56 -2.16
N LYS A 68 2.80 -3.58 -2.89
CA LYS A 68 3.43 -2.38 -2.32
C LYS A 68 2.47 -1.20 -2.11
N VAL A 69 1.18 -1.38 -2.36
CA VAL A 69 0.16 -0.36 -2.17
C VAL A 69 -0.70 -0.70 -0.96
N ASN A 70 -0.64 0.16 0.05
CA ASN A 70 -1.52 0.10 1.22
C ASN A 70 -2.92 0.61 0.84
N PHE A 71 -3.94 -0.20 1.11
CA PHE A 71 -5.34 0.18 1.02
C PHE A 71 -6.16 -0.63 2.02
N SER A 72 -7.30 -0.09 2.41
CA SER A 72 -8.34 -0.80 3.17
C SER A 72 -9.66 -0.65 2.43
N PHE A 73 -10.54 -1.65 2.57
CA PHE A 73 -11.90 -1.57 2.06
C PHE A 73 -12.83 -1.14 3.19
N THR A 74 -13.67 -0.13 2.94
CA THR A 74 -14.64 0.37 3.92
C THR A 74 -15.68 -0.69 4.28
N ASP A 75 -16.09 -1.49 3.29
CA ASP A 75 -17.19 -2.44 3.46
C ASP A 75 -16.80 -3.69 4.26
N GLN A 76 -15.49 -3.98 4.40
CA GLN A 76 -15.00 -5.09 5.23
C GLN A 76 -14.95 -4.73 6.72
N ALA A 77 -14.76 -3.46 7.06
CA ALA A 77 -14.77 -3.01 8.46
C ALA A 77 -16.14 -3.22 9.12
N ASP A 78 -17.22 -3.10 8.34
CA ASP A 78 -18.59 -3.33 8.83
C ASP A 78 -18.93 -4.83 8.98
N SER A 79 -18.29 -5.71 8.21
CA SER A 79 -18.51 -7.17 8.33
C SER A 79 -17.68 -7.82 9.44
N ASP A 80 -16.47 -7.33 9.70
CA ASP A 80 -15.62 -7.86 10.78
C ASP A 80 -16.13 -7.44 12.17
N ALA A 81 -16.76 -6.26 12.28
CA ALA A 81 -17.42 -5.79 13.52
C ALA A 81 -18.70 -6.57 13.88
N ALA A 82 -19.28 -7.34 12.94
CA ALA A 82 -20.50 -8.12 13.18
C ALA A 82 -20.24 -9.55 13.67
N SER A 83 -18.99 -10.05 13.61
CA SER A 83 -18.65 -11.44 13.99
C SER A 83 -18.35 -11.64 15.48
N GLU A 84 -18.19 -10.57 16.26
CA GLU A 84 -17.75 -10.66 17.67
C GLU A 84 -18.89 -10.76 18.71
N ASN A 85 -20.17 -10.66 18.29
CA ASN A 85 -21.32 -10.64 19.22
C ASN A 85 -22.16 -11.93 19.31
N SER A 86 -21.72 -13.05 18.73
CA SER A 86 -22.52 -14.30 18.69
C SER A 86 -21.98 -15.47 19.53
N SER A 87 -20.88 -15.30 20.27
CA SER A 87 -20.21 -16.40 20.99
C SER A 87 -20.50 -16.50 22.48
N GLU A 88 -21.61 -15.94 22.97
CA GLU A 88 -21.98 -16.01 24.39
C GLU A 88 -23.47 -16.37 24.56
N GLN A 89 -23.81 -17.61 24.22
CA GLN A 89 -24.97 -18.34 24.76
C GLN A 89 -24.57 -19.77 25.12
#